data_AF-A0A258TB18-F1
#
_entry.id   AF-A0A258TB18-F1
#
_cell.length_a   1.000
_cell.length_b   1.000
_cell.length_c   1.000
_cell.angle_alpha   90.00
_cell.angle_beta   90.00
_cell.angle_gamma   90.00
#
_symmetry.space_group_name_H-M   'P 1'
#
loop_
_entity.id
_entity.type
_entity.pdbx_description
1 polymer ?
#
loop_
_entity_poly.entity_id
_entity_poly.type
_entity_poly.pdbx_seq_one_letter_code
_entity_poly.pdbx_strand_id
1 'polypeptide(L)'
;MSPKRQNADRVVVETLLDFEGLATVLYTNIGANIPHPTATGLAQLAISSARALGDGSDGISYLDNAMKAGIETPLTGAYAAEILRLSGGRDLGDAVARIRGEVGE
;
A
#
# COMPACT_ATOMS: atom_id res chain seq x y z
N MET A 1 -7.67 -19.35 19.66
CA MET A 1 -7.76 -17.89 19.95
C MET A 1 -7.49 -17.13 18.66
N SER A 2 -8.13 -15.97 18.42
CA SER A 2 -7.96 -15.23 17.17
C SER A 2 -7.12 -13.95 17.37
N PRO A 3 -6.34 -13.52 16.36
CA PRO A 3 -5.60 -12.26 16.43
C PRO A 3 -6.51 -11.07 16.72
N LYS A 4 -6.07 -10.16 17.60
CA LYS A 4 -6.81 -8.94 17.92
C LYS A 4 -6.46 -7.84 16.92
N ARG A 5 -7.43 -6.95 16.67
CA ARG A 5 -7.19 -5.70 15.95
C ARG A 5 -7.10 -4.56 16.95
N GLN A 6 -6.12 -3.67 16.78
CA GLN A 6 -6.06 -2.40 17.52
C GLN A 6 -6.11 -1.21 16.56
N ASN A 7 -6.46 -0.04 17.11
CA ASN A 7 -6.55 1.22 16.36
C ASN A 7 -5.55 2.28 16.87
N ALA A 8 -4.64 1.91 17.75
CA ALA A 8 -3.66 2.84 18.32
C ALA A 8 -2.43 2.95 17.42
N ASP A 9 -1.86 4.16 17.32
CA ASP A 9 -0.59 4.44 16.65
C ASP A 9 0.59 4.00 17.53
N ARG A 10 0.67 2.70 17.77
CA ARG A 10 1.76 2.05 18.52
C ARG A 10 1.91 0.62 18.05
N VAL A 11 3.14 0.13 18.04
CA VAL A 11 3.43 -1.30 17.84
C VAL A 11 3.24 -2.01 19.18
N VAL A 12 2.37 -3.02 19.21
CA VAL A 12 2.20 -3.90 20.37
C VAL A 12 2.59 -5.31 19.97
N VAL A 13 3.38 -5.99 20.81
CA VAL A 13 3.64 -7.42 20.64
C VAL A 13 2.59 -8.19 21.43
N GLU A 14 1.86 -9.06 20.75
CA GLU A 14 0.86 -9.94 21.36
C GLU A 14 1.25 -11.42 21.20
N THR A 15 0.67 -12.24 22.06
CA THR A 15 0.92 -13.69 22.12
C THR A 15 -0.36 -14.46 21.81
N LEU A 16 -0.27 -15.43 20.91
CA LEU A 16 -1.25 -16.51 20.77
C LEU A 16 -0.64 -17.80 21.31
N LEU A 17 -1.42 -18.55 22.07
CA LEU A 17 -1.07 -19.89 22.50
C LEU A 17 -1.87 -20.90 21.68
N ASP A 18 -1.27 -22.04 21.40
CA ASP A 18 -1.88 -23.18 20.69
C ASP A 18 -2.57 -22.76 19.37
N PHE A 19 -1.86 -22.02 18.52
CA PHE A 19 -2.37 -21.48 17.26
C PHE A 19 -1.78 -22.23 16.06
N GLU A 20 -2.63 -22.83 15.22
CA GLU A 20 -2.22 -23.60 14.02
C GLU A 20 -1.14 -24.67 14.31
N GLY A 21 -1.26 -25.36 15.45
CA GLY A 21 -0.31 -26.38 15.88
C GLY A 21 0.99 -25.85 16.52
N LEU A 22 1.12 -24.54 16.68
CA LEU A 22 2.25 -23.90 17.37
C LEU A 22 1.89 -23.57 18.81
N ALA A 23 2.75 -23.97 19.74
CA ALA A 23 2.54 -23.74 21.18
C ALA A 23 2.48 -22.24 21.54
N THR A 24 3.36 -21.43 20.94
CA THR A 24 3.44 -19.99 21.17
C THR A 24 3.74 -19.26 19.86
N VAL A 25 2.94 -18.25 19.55
CA VAL A 25 3.14 -17.31 18.43
C VAL A 25 3.22 -15.90 18.98
N LEU A 26 4.31 -15.19 18.66
CA LEU A 26 4.46 -13.76 18.91
C LEU A 26 4.18 -13.01 17.61
N TYR A 27 3.33 -12.00 17.65
CA TYR A 27 3.00 -11.20 16.48
C TYR A 27 2.91 -9.71 16.82
N THR A 28 3.21 -8.87 15.83
CA THR A 28 2.95 -7.44 15.92
C THR A 28 1.46 -7.20 15.65
N ASN A 29 0.78 -6.65 16.64
CA ASN A 29 -0.51 -6.00 16.44
C ASN A 29 -0.21 -4.54 16.10
N ILE A 30 -0.61 -4.05 14.94
CA ILE A 30 -0.36 -2.68 14.49
C ILE A 30 -1.70 -2.09 14.02
N GLY A 31 -1.97 -0.84 14.41
CA GLY A 31 -3.13 -0.11 13.95
C GLY A 31 -3.13 0.10 12.44
N ALA A 32 -4.32 0.11 11.83
CA ALA A 32 -4.44 0.48 10.42
C ALA A 32 -4.17 1.99 10.27
N ASN A 33 -3.14 2.34 9.49
CA ASN A 33 -2.79 3.74 9.21
C ASN A 33 -3.72 4.39 8.17
N ILE A 34 -4.46 3.59 7.39
CA ILE A 34 -5.42 4.05 6.40
C ILE A 34 -6.78 3.43 6.74
N PRO A 35 -7.63 4.12 7.53
CA PRO A 35 -8.96 3.63 7.84
C PRO A 35 -9.83 3.67 6.57
N HIS A 36 -10.48 2.55 6.25
CA HIS A 36 -11.37 2.40 5.08
C HIS A 36 -10.72 2.80 3.73
N PRO A 37 -9.71 2.06 3.27
CA PRO A 37 -9.04 2.39 2.02
C PRO A 37 -10.03 2.34 0.84
N THR A 38 -9.96 3.36 -0.01
CA THR A 38 -10.66 3.42 -1.29
C THR A 38 -9.64 3.47 -2.43
N ALA A 39 -10.02 3.01 -3.62
CA ALA A 39 -9.14 3.05 -4.79
C ALA A 39 -8.62 4.47 -5.06
N THR A 40 -9.50 5.48 -5.03
CA THR A 40 -9.13 6.88 -5.22
C THR A 40 -8.25 7.42 -4.11
N GLY A 41 -8.54 7.10 -2.83
CA GLY A 41 -7.72 7.54 -1.71
C GLY A 41 -6.31 6.95 -1.76
N LEU A 42 -6.19 5.66 -2.11
CA LEU A 42 -4.90 5.01 -2.33
C LEU A 42 -4.15 5.64 -3.51
N ALA A 43 -4.82 5.93 -4.63
CA ALA A 43 -4.23 6.61 -5.78
C ALA A 43 -3.68 8.00 -5.43
N GLN A 44 -4.42 8.78 -4.65
CA GLN A 44 -3.97 10.10 -4.20
C GLN A 44 -2.72 10.02 -3.31
N LEU A 45 -2.70 9.09 -2.35
CA LEU A 45 -1.52 8.86 -1.49
C LEU A 45 -0.31 8.40 -2.31
N ALA A 46 -0.52 7.50 -3.27
CA ALA A 46 0.52 7.01 -4.15
C ALA A 46 1.14 8.11 -5.00
N ILE A 47 0.32 8.94 -5.65
CA ILE A 47 0.76 10.10 -6.43
C ILE A 47 1.52 11.09 -5.54
N SER A 48 1.01 11.38 -4.34
CA SER A 48 1.68 12.26 -3.39
C SER A 48 3.08 11.74 -3.03
N SER A 49 3.20 10.44 -2.72
CA SER A 49 4.48 9.82 -2.44
C SER A 49 5.42 9.79 -3.65
N ALA A 50 4.90 9.59 -4.87
CA ALA A 50 5.70 9.55 -6.09
C ALA A 50 6.26 10.93 -6.47
N ARG A 51 5.56 12.01 -6.10
CA ARG A 51 6.09 13.39 -6.19
C ARG A 51 7.19 13.64 -5.16
N ALA A 52 7.04 13.12 -3.95
CA ALA A 52 7.97 13.37 -2.86
C ALA A 52 9.24 12.48 -2.88
N LEU A 53 9.13 11.27 -3.43
CA LEU A 53 10.17 10.23 -3.36
C LEU A 53 10.69 9.89 -4.77
N GLY A 54 12.01 9.91 -4.93
CA GLY A 54 12.69 9.62 -6.20
C GLY A 54 13.40 8.27 -6.27
N ASP A 55 13.40 7.49 -5.18
CA ASP A 55 14.16 6.24 -5.03
C ASP A 55 13.35 4.98 -5.37
N GLY A 56 12.10 5.13 -5.81
CA GLY A 56 11.20 4.02 -6.12
C GLY A 56 10.51 3.41 -4.89
N SER A 57 10.63 4.02 -3.71
CA SER A 57 9.87 3.62 -2.50
C SER A 57 8.45 4.19 -2.45
N ASP A 58 7.99 4.83 -3.53
CA ASP A 58 6.64 5.40 -3.64
C ASP A 58 5.54 4.35 -3.88
N GLY A 59 4.30 4.75 -3.60
CA GLY A 59 3.13 3.88 -3.68
C GLY A 59 2.79 3.36 -5.09
N ILE A 60 3.19 4.06 -6.16
CA ILE A 60 2.94 3.62 -7.54
C ILE A 60 3.96 2.55 -7.91
N SER A 61 5.25 2.80 -7.65
CA SER A 61 6.32 1.82 -7.83
C SER A 61 6.08 0.56 -6.99
N TYR A 62 5.58 0.72 -5.75
CA TYR A 62 5.17 -0.40 -4.91
C TYR A 62 4.04 -1.23 -5.55
N LEU A 63 2.99 -0.57 -6.05
CA LEU A 63 1.87 -1.26 -6.69
C LEU A 63 2.31 -2.05 -7.92
N ASP A 64 3.13 -1.43 -8.79
CA ASP A 64 3.65 -2.05 -10.00
C ASP A 64 4.48 -3.31 -9.69
N ASN A 65 5.36 -3.23 -8.68
CA ASN A 65 6.13 -4.37 -8.21
C ASN A 65 5.25 -5.48 -7.62
N ALA A 66 4.23 -5.12 -6.82
CA ALA A 66 3.28 -6.09 -6.27
C ALA A 66 2.52 -6.84 -7.38
N MET A 67 2.02 -6.10 -8.38
CA MET A 67 1.33 -6.70 -9.53
C MET A 67 2.24 -7.60 -10.35
N LYS A 68 3.48 -7.19 -10.62
CA LYS A 68 4.49 -8.01 -11.31
C LYS A 68 4.86 -9.28 -10.55
N ALA A 69 4.78 -9.24 -9.22
CA ALA A 69 4.97 -10.40 -8.36
C ALA A 69 3.72 -11.29 -8.22
N GLY A 70 2.61 -10.96 -8.90
CA GLY A 70 1.35 -11.70 -8.81
C GLY A 70 0.57 -11.46 -7.50
N ILE A 71 0.87 -10.38 -6.78
CA ILE A 71 0.17 -10.01 -5.54
C ILE A 71 -1.07 -9.18 -5.91
N GLU A 72 -2.24 -9.79 -5.74
CA GLU A 72 -3.52 -9.14 -5.98
C GLU A 72 -4.34 -9.02 -4.69
N THR A 73 -4.98 -7.87 -4.55
CA THR A 73 -5.91 -7.56 -3.47
C THR A 73 -7.24 -7.10 -4.09
N PRO A 74 -8.35 -7.07 -3.33
CA PRO A 74 -9.64 -6.63 -3.85
C PRO A 74 -9.64 -5.23 -4.49
N LEU A 75 -8.72 -4.34 -4.08
CA LEU A 75 -8.62 -2.99 -4.62
C LEU A 75 -7.57 -2.83 -5.73
N THR A 76 -6.73 -3.83 -6.01
CA THR A 76 -5.57 -3.69 -6.92
C THR A 76 -5.96 -3.11 -8.29
N GLY A 77 -6.98 -3.69 -8.95
CA GLY A 77 -7.40 -3.22 -10.28
C GLY A 77 -7.98 -1.80 -10.27
N ALA A 78 -8.87 -1.51 -9.33
CA ALA A 78 -9.49 -0.18 -9.22
C ALA A 78 -8.47 0.90 -8.81
N TYR A 79 -7.53 0.56 -7.94
CA TYR A 79 -6.43 1.44 -7.51
C TYR A 79 -5.50 1.78 -8.68
N ALA A 80 -5.09 0.79 -9.47
CA ALA A 80 -4.29 1.03 -10.68
C ALA A 80 -5.04 1.93 -11.67
N ALA A 81 -6.31 1.65 -11.94
CA ALA A 81 -7.14 2.46 -12.84
C ALA A 81 -7.26 3.92 -12.37
N GLU A 82 -7.42 4.16 -11.07
CA GLU A 82 -7.46 5.51 -10.50
C GLU A 82 -6.11 6.23 -10.61
N ILE A 83 -4.97 5.54 -10.45
CA ILE A 83 -3.65 6.13 -10.71
C ILE A 83 -3.56 6.60 -12.16
N LEU A 84 -3.92 5.74 -13.13
CA LEU A 84 -3.84 6.09 -14.55
C LEU A 84 -4.78 7.26 -14.89
N ARG A 85 -6.01 7.25 -14.36
CA ARG A 85 -6.98 8.32 -14.55
C ARG A 85 -6.49 9.66 -13.99
N LEU A 86 -5.86 9.67 -12.81
CA LEU A 86 -5.40 10.89 -12.14
C LEU A 86 -4.07 11.40 -12.70
N SER A 87 -3.20 10.53 -13.20
CA SER A 87 -1.89 10.89 -13.78
C SER A 87 -1.92 11.13 -15.29
N GLY A 88 -2.97 10.67 -15.97
CA GLY A 88 -3.01 10.60 -17.43
C GLY A 88 -2.00 9.61 -18.04
N GLY A 89 -1.47 8.69 -17.23
CA GLY A 89 -0.52 7.67 -17.65
C GLY A 89 -1.20 6.53 -18.41
N ARG A 90 -0.44 5.87 -19.31
CA ARG A 90 -0.88 4.67 -20.05
C ARG A 90 -0.67 3.38 -19.25
N ASP A 91 0.34 3.39 -18.39
CA ASP A 91 0.69 2.34 -17.45
C ASP A 91 1.31 2.97 -16.19
N LEU A 92 1.60 2.16 -15.17
CA LEU A 92 2.11 2.66 -13.88
C LEU A 92 3.52 3.26 -14.00
N GLY A 93 4.36 2.77 -14.92
CA GLY A 93 5.68 3.33 -15.17
C GLY A 93 5.60 4.71 -15.84
N ASP A 94 4.76 4.84 -16.86
CA ASP A 94 4.42 6.10 -17.54
C ASP A 94 3.83 7.11 -16.53
N ALA A 95 2.95 6.66 -15.64
CA ALA A 95 2.38 7.51 -14.58
C ALA A 95 3.47 8.10 -13.67
N VAL A 96 4.41 7.28 -13.16
CA VAL A 96 5.52 7.76 -12.33
C VAL A 96 6.41 8.74 -13.08
N ALA A 97 6.75 8.44 -14.33
CA ALA A 97 7.59 9.31 -15.15
C ALA A 97 6.96 10.69 -15.35
N ARG A 98 5.65 10.75 -15.62
CA ARG A 98 4.91 12.02 -15.79
C ARG A 98 4.85 12.81 -14.49
N ILE A 99 4.47 12.16 -13.39
CA ILE A 99 4.36 12.80 -12.07
C ILE A 99 5.68 13.43 -11.63
N ARG A 100 6.81 12.76 -11.90
CA ARG A 100 8.14 13.27 -11.58
C ARG A 100 8.62 14.33 -12.59
N GLY A 101 8.26 14.20 -13.87
CA GLY A 101 8.55 15.20 -14.90
C GLY A 101 7.85 16.55 -14.66
N GLU A 102 6.66 16.55 -14.05
CA GLU A 102 5.94 17.76 -13.63
C GLU A 102 6.62 18.57 -12.52
N VAL A 103 7.63 18.00 -11.84
CA VAL A 103 8.40 18.71 -10.79
C VAL A 103 9.59 19.49 -11.39
N GLY A 104 9.83 19.34 -12.71
CA GLY A 104 10.97 19.92 -13.43
C GLY A 104 10.72 21.22 -14.21
N GLU A 105 9.55 21.86 -14.08
CA GLU A 105 9.23 23.19 -14.62
C GLU A 105 8.85 24.16 -13.50
#